data_AF-A0A5N8X7N1-F1
#
_entry.id   AF-A0A5N8X7N1-F1
#
_cell.length_a   1.000
_cell.length_b   1.000
_cell.length_c   1.000
_cell.angle_alpha   90.00
_cell.angle_beta   90.00
_cell.angle_gamma   90.00
#
_symmetry.space_group_name_H-M   'P 1'
#
loop_
_entity.id
_entity.type
_entity.pdbx_description
1 polymer ?
#
loop_
_entity_poly.entity_id
_entity_poly.type
_entity_poly.pdbx_seq_one_letter_code
_entity_poly.pdbx_strand_id
1 'polypeptide(L)' 'MQSEDSDLEFEFYLADRLGRTVAELRESLSQDEYVAWTVYFGRKAQRNELAMKTAKRGR' A
#
# COMPACT_ATOMS: atom_id res chain seq x y z
N MET A 1 13.30 5.02 10.22
CA MET A 1 13.84 5.17 8.86
C MET A 1 12.90 4.37 7.97
N GLN A 2 11.94 5.02 7.31
CA GLN A 2 11.37 4.40 6.11
C GLN A 2 12.48 4.48 5.08
N SER A 3 12.96 3.34 4.61
CA SER A 3 13.97 3.29 3.55
C SER A 3 13.35 3.90 2.30
N GLU A 4 14.06 4.75 1.57
CA GLU A 4 13.59 5.28 0.28
C GLU A 4 13.16 4.15 -0.67
N ASP A 5 13.73 2.96 -0.51
CA ASP A 5 13.33 1.72 -1.18
C ASP A 5 11.88 1.30 -0.92
N SER A 6 11.38 1.42 0.32
CA SER A 6 10.01 1.01 0.65
C SER A 6 8.95 1.96 0.09
N ASP A 7 9.27 3.25 -0.02
CA ASP A 7 8.37 4.21 -0.67
C ASP A 7 8.31 3.95 -2.18
N LEU A 8 9.45 3.67 -2.81
CA LEU A 8 9.51 3.34 -4.24
C LEU A 8 8.76 2.02 -4.56
N GLU A 9 8.91 0.99 -3.73
CA GLU A 9 8.15 -0.26 -3.88
C GLU A 9 6.64 -0.03 -3.80
N PHE A 10 6.19 0.82 -2.87
CA PHE A 10 4.77 1.14 -2.73
C PHE A 10 4.24 1.94 -3.93
N GLU A 11 5.02 2.87 -4.48
CA GLU A 11 4.66 3.59 -5.70
C GLU A 11 4.46 2.64 -6.88
N PHE A 12 5.37 1.68 -7.10
CA PHE A 12 5.20 0.66 -8.15
C PHE A 12 3.96 -0.21 -7.91
N TYR A 13 3.74 -0.65 -6.68
CA TYR A 13 2.55 -1.41 -6.31
C TYR A 13 1.26 -0.65 -6.60
N LEU A 14 1.20 0.62 -6.18
CA LEU A 14 0.02 1.45 -6.36
C LEU A 14 -0.22 1.77 -7.84
N ALA A 15 0.85 2.07 -8.59
CA ALA A 15 0.78 2.34 -10.02
C ALA A 15 0.25 1.12 -10.80
N ASP A 16 0.80 -0.07 -10.56
CA ASP A 16 0.29 -1.33 -11.12
C ASP A 16 -1.19 -1.52 -10.80
N ARG A 17 -1.57 -1.24 -9.55
CA ARG A 17 -2.95 -1.49 -9.12
C ARG A 17 -3.97 -0.50 -9.69
N LEU A 18 -3.53 0.69 -10.05
CA LEU A 18 -4.31 1.71 -10.74
C LEU A 18 -4.22 1.61 -12.27
N GLY A 19 -3.43 0.67 -12.81
CA GLY A 19 -3.20 0.52 -14.24
C GLY A 19 -2.47 1.72 -14.84
N ARG A 20 -1.54 2.31 -14.08
CA ARG A 20 -0.76 3.49 -14.44
C ARG A 20 0.73 3.22 -14.31
N THR A 21 1.54 4.08 -14.89
CA THR A 21 2.98 4.16 -14.60
C THR A 21 3.23 4.98 -13.34
N VAL A 22 4.42 4.83 -12.74
CA VAL A 22 4.85 5.66 -11.59
C VAL A 22 4.94 7.14 -11.99
N ALA A 23 5.33 7.45 -13.22
CA ALA A 23 5.38 8.81 -13.72
C ALA A 23 3.99 9.46 -13.71
N GLU A 24 2.99 8.78 -14.30
CA GLU A 24 1.60 9.26 -14.30
C GLU A 24 1.02 9.36 -12.88
N LEU A 25 1.38 8.43 -11.99
CA LEU A 25 0.99 8.47 -10.59
C LEU A 25 1.49 9.76 -9.91
N ARG A 26 2.78 10.09 -10.07
CA ARG A 26 3.38 11.29 -9.46
C ARG A 26 2.84 12.60 -10.03
N GLU A 27 2.43 12.62 -11.29
CA GLU A 27 1.87 13.82 -11.93
C GLU A 27 0.39 14.05 -11.57
N SER A 28 -0.38 12.97 -11.39
CA SER A 28 -1.84 13.06 -11.23
C SER A 28 -2.34 12.92 -9.79
N LEU A 29 -1.56 12.29 -8.92
CA LEU A 29 -1.96 12.01 -7.54
C LEU A 29 -1.44 13.09 -6.62
N SER A 30 -2.33 13.69 -5.83
CA SER A 30 -1.90 14.62 -4.79
C SER A 30 -1.15 13.88 -3.67
N GLN A 31 -0.28 14.59 -2.95
CA GLN A 31 0.44 14.02 -1.82
C GLN A 31 -0.51 13.52 -0.72
N ASP A 32 -1.62 14.24 -0.47
CA ASP A 32 -2.63 13.82 0.51
C ASP A 32 -3.31 12.51 0.11
N GLU A 33 -3.62 12.36 -1.18
CA GLU A 33 -4.21 11.14 -1.70
C GLU A 33 -3.24 9.97 -1.68
N TYR A 34 -1.96 10.21 -1.99
CA TYR A 34 -0.90 9.21 -1.82
C TYR A 34 -0.81 8.71 -0.37
N VAL A 35 -0.78 9.63 0.60
CA VAL A 35 -0.78 9.28 2.03
C VAL A 35 -2.03 8.49 2.42
N ALA A 36 -3.21 8.87 1.90
CA ALA A 36 -4.44 8.13 2.14
C ALA A 36 -4.38 6.69 1.61
N TRP A 37 -3.77 6.48 0.44
CA TRP A 37 -3.52 5.14 -0.10
C TRP A 37 -2.59 4.31 0.78
N THR A 38 -1.47 4.90 1.24
CA THR A 38 -0.53 4.23 2.16
C THR A 38 -1.24 3.77 3.44
N VAL A 39 -2.06 4.64 4.04
CA VAL A 39 -2.85 4.30 5.25
C VAL A 39 -3.87 3.20 4.95
N TYR A 40 -4.59 3.29 3.83
CA TYR A 40 -5.60 2.31 3.45
C TYR A 40 -5.00 0.91 3.31
N PHE A 41 -3.92 0.77 2.52
CA PHE A 41 -3.27 -0.51 2.30
C PHE A 41 -2.58 -1.04 3.55
N GLY A 42 -1.98 -0.16 4.37
CA GLY A 42 -1.44 -0.54 5.67
C GLY A 42 -2.50 -1.15 6.60
N ARG A 43 -3.67 -0.51 6.73
CA ARG A 43 -4.79 -1.03 7.52
C ARG A 43 -5.34 -2.33 6.95
N LYS A 44 -5.43 -2.45 5.63
CA LYS A 44 -5.88 -3.68 4.96
C LYS A 44 -4.95 -4.85 5.24
N ALA A 45 -3.63 -4.64 5.16
CA ALA A 45 -2.62 -5.66 5.46
C ALA A 45 -2.73 -6.14 6.92
N GLN A 46 -2.82 -5.20 7.88
CA GLN A 46 -3.00 -5.52 9.31
C GLN A 46 -4.25 -6.36 9.57
N ARG A 47 -5.38 -6.02 8.93
CA ARG A 47 -6.63 -6.79 9.05
C ARG A 47 -6.48 -8.22 8.51
N ASN A 48 -5.82 -8.37 7.36
CA ASN A 48 -5.58 -9.68 6.77
C ASN A 48 -4.68 -10.55 7.67
N GLU A 49 -3.61 -9.96 8.22
CA GLU A 49 -2.71 -10.67 9.13
C GLU A 49 -3.44 -11.12 10.40
N LEU A 50 -4.28 -10.26 10.98
CA LEU A 50 -5.09 -10.61 12.15
C LEU A 50 -6.08 -11.73 11.84
N ALA A 51 -6.78 -11.65 10.69
CA ALA A 51 -7.70 -12.69 10.25
C ALA A 51 -7.00 -14.05 10.06
N MET A 52 -5.81 -14.06 9.45
CA MET A 52 -4.99 -15.27 9.29
C MET A 52 -4.55 -15.85 10.63
N LYS A 53 -4.13 -15.01 11.59
CA LYS A 53 -3.75 -15.45 12.94
C LYS A 53 -4.92 -16.07 13.68
N THR A 54 -6.11 -15.48 13.59
CA THR A 54 -7.33 -16.03 14.20
C THR A 54 -7.71 -17.37 13.56
N ALA A 55 -7.67 -17.48 12.22
CA ALA A 55 -7.96 -18.72 11.51
C ALA A 55 -6.98 -19.86 11.86
N LYS A 56 -5.70 -19.54 12.08
CA LYS A 56 -4.67 -20.54 12.46
C LYS A 56 -4.84 -21.04 13.90
N ARG A 57 -5.45 -20.25 14.79
CA ARG A 57 -5.59 -20.56 16.22
C ARG A 57 -6.87 -21.35 16.57
N GLY A 58 -7.81 -21.43 15.64
CA GLY A 58 -9.05 -22.24 15.75
C GLY A 58 -8.97 -23.62 15.10
N ARG A 59 -7.81 -24.02 14.57
CA ARG A 59 -7.47 -25.39 14.16
C ARG A 59 -6.61 -26.04 15.23
#